data_AF-A0A820QP48-F1
#
_entry.id   AF-A0A820QP48-F1
#
_cell.length_a   1.000
_cell.length_b   1.000
_cell.length_c   1.000
_cell.angle_alpha   90.00
_cell.angle_beta   90.00
_cell.angle_gamma   90.00
#
_symmetry.space_group_name_H-M   'P 1'
#
loop_
_entity.id
_entity.type
_entity.pdbx_description
1 polymer ?
#
loop_
_entity_poly.entity_id
_entity_poly.type
_entity_poly.pdbx_seq_one_letter_code
_entity_poly.pdbx_strand_id
1 'polypeptide(L)'
;GVLSARGQWILFADADGATKFSDFTKVEKGALAAIKNNDVVVCGSRRHLEQESVSQRSAFRTLLMYVFHFEVWLFAVKSIRDTQCGFKLFSRQAAQKIFTQMH
;
A
#
# COMPACT_ATOMS: atom_id res chain seq x y z
N GLY A 1 6.20 15.48 -5.00
CA GLY A 1 5.88 14.05 -4.76
C GLY A 1 4.69 13.64 -5.61
N VAL A 2 3.73 12.88 -5.07
CA VAL A 2 2.54 12.41 -5.82
C VAL A 2 1.77 13.54 -6.51
N LEU A 3 1.52 14.66 -5.83
CA LEU A 3 0.82 15.82 -6.40
C LEU A 3 1.60 16.52 -7.55
N SER A 4 2.91 16.34 -7.61
CA SER A 4 3.76 16.89 -8.68
C SER A 4 3.91 15.94 -9.87
N ALA A 5 3.44 14.68 -9.75
CA ALA A 5 3.58 13.67 -10.80
C ALA A 5 2.69 14.01 -12.00
N ARG A 6 3.13 13.63 -13.22
CA ARG A 6 2.44 13.90 -14.49
C ARG A 6 1.86 12.65 -15.20
N GLY A 7 2.17 11.44 -14.73
CA GLY A 7 1.64 10.19 -15.28
C GLY A 7 0.14 9.97 -15.03
N GLN A 8 -0.53 9.23 -15.92
CA GLN A 8 -1.92 8.80 -15.70
C GLN A 8 -2.04 7.86 -14.49
N TRP A 9 -1.01 7.04 -14.29
CA TRP A 9 -0.80 6.21 -13.12
C TRP A 9 0.38 6.74 -12.31
N ILE A 10 0.25 6.72 -10.99
CA ILE A 10 1.28 7.21 -10.06
C ILE A 10 1.61 6.09 -9.09
N LEU A 11 2.85 5.59 -9.17
CA LEU A 11 3.38 4.62 -8.22
C LEU A 11 4.00 5.34 -7.03
N PHE A 12 3.58 4.97 -5.83
CA PHE A 12 4.20 5.33 -4.57
C PHE A 12 4.98 4.11 -4.07
N ALA A 13 6.24 4.34 -3.67
CA ALA A 13 7.14 3.33 -3.16
C ALA A 13 8.11 3.95 -2.15
N ASP A 14 8.43 3.20 -1.10
CA ASP A 14 9.44 3.59 -0.12
C ASP A 14 10.84 3.49 -0.74
N ALA A 15 11.75 4.39 -0.36
CA ALA A 15 13.12 4.42 -0.85
C ALA A 15 14.06 3.44 -0.10
N ASP A 16 13.50 2.49 0.65
CA ASP A 16 14.23 1.53 1.49
C ASP A 16 14.66 0.26 0.74
N GLY A 17 14.27 0.11 -0.54
CA GLY A 17 14.58 -1.04 -1.37
C GLY A 17 13.78 -2.30 -1.02
N ALA A 18 12.77 -2.22 -0.15
CA ALA A 18 11.94 -3.36 0.23
C ALA A 18 11.05 -3.87 -0.93
N THR A 19 10.81 -3.04 -1.94
CA THR A 19 10.01 -3.38 -3.13
C THR A 19 10.87 -3.39 -4.38
N LYS A 20 10.68 -4.41 -5.24
CA LYS A 20 11.45 -4.56 -6.48
C LYS A 20 10.64 -4.04 -7.67
N PHE A 21 11.30 -3.61 -8.74
CA PHE A 21 10.62 -3.23 -9.99
C PHE A 21 9.73 -4.35 -10.53
N SER A 22 10.09 -5.62 -10.33
CA SER A 22 9.27 -6.78 -10.71
C SER A 22 7.90 -6.84 -10.00
N ASP A 23 7.76 -6.20 -8.83
CA ASP A 23 6.48 -6.15 -8.12
C ASP A 23 5.48 -5.17 -8.77
N PHE A 24 5.96 -4.25 -9.61
CA PHE A 24 5.10 -3.34 -10.37
C PHE A 24 4.08 -4.08 -11.22
N THR A 25 4.48 -5.16 -11.89
CA THR A 25 3.59 -5.95 -12.76
C THR A 25 2.37 -6.50 -12.01
N LYS A 26 2.49 -6.75 -10.70
CA LYS A 26 1.37 -7.25 -9.88
C LYS A 26 0.34 -6.15 -9.64
N VAL A 27 0.79 -4.96 -9.25
CA VAL A 27 -0.11 -3.81 -9.01
C VAL A 27 -0.68 -3.24 -10.30
N GLU A 28 0.09 -3.27 -11.39
CA GLU A 28 -0.37 -2.89 -12.73
C GLU A 28 -1.50 -3.80 -13.22
N LYS A 29 -1.38 -5.11 -13.06
CA LYS A 29 -2.48 -6.05 -13.39
C LYS A 29 -3.76 -5.73 -12.62
N GLY A 30 -3.64 -5.40 -11.34
CA GLY A 30 -4.78 -4.96 -10.52
C GLY A 30 -5.41 -3.67 -11.04
N ALA A 31 -4.58 -2.71 -11.48
CA ALA A 31 -5.05 -1.45 -12.02
C ALA A 31 -5.77 -1.63 -13.36
N LEU A 32 -5.22 -2.47 -14.25
CA LEU A 32 -5.84 -2.82 -15.53
C LEU A 32 -7.19 -3.52 -15.34
N ALA A 33 -7.31 -4.41 -14.34
CA ALA A 33 -8.59 -5.05 -14.01
C ALA A 33 -9.66 -4.03 -13.55
N ALA A 34 -9.23 -2.93 -12.93
CA ALA A 34 -10.10 -1.87 -12.42
C ALA A 34 -10.29 -0.68 -13.38
N ILE A 35 -9.74 -0.73 -14.61
CA ILE A 35 -9.62 0.41 -15.54
C ILE A 35 -10.95 1.07 -15.95
N LYS A 36 -12.08 0.35 -15.78
CA LYS A 36 -13.42 0.92 -16.01
C LYS A 36 -13.79 2.00 -14.99
N ASN A 37 -13.05 2.09 -13.88
CA ASN A 37 -13.24 3.09 -12.84
C ASN A 37 -12.23 4.22 -13.00
N ASN A 38 -12.66 5.44 -12.75
CA ASN A 38 -11.80 6.62 -12.80
C ASN A 38 -10.93 6.77 -11.54
N ASP A 39 -11.45 6.31 -10.39
CA ASP A 39 -10.76 6.34 -9.10
C ASP A 39 -10.27 4.94 -8.75
N VAL A 40 -8.98 4.68 -8.96
CA VAL A 40 -8.37 3.37 -8.71
C VAL A 40 -7.20 3.52 -7.76
N VAL A 41 -7.20 2.67 -6.72
CA VAL A 41 -6.07 2.51 -5.80
C VAL A 41 -5.77 1.01 -5.70
N VAL A 42 -4.53 0.64 -5.98
CA VAL A 42 -4.05 -0.74 -5.85
C VAL A 42 -2.92 -0.76 -4.83
N CYS A 43 -3.13 -1.48 -3.73
CA CYS A 43 -2.13 -1.66 -2.69
C CYS A 43 -1.37 -2.97 -2.92
N GLY A 44 -0.04 -2.91 -2.92
CA GLY A 44 0.79 -4.09 -2.75
C GLY A 44 0.58 -4.70 -1.36
N SER A 45 0.89 -5.99 -1.20
CA SER A 45 0.80 -6.67 0.10
C SER A 45 2.08 -7.43 0.41
N ARG A 46 2.67 -7.14 1.57
CA ARG A 46 3.85 -7.81 2.14
C ARG A 46 3.47 -8.94 3.10
N ARG A 47 2.19 -9.29 3.19
CA ARG A 47 1.70 -10.34 4.10
C ARG A 47 2.41 -11.69 3.91
N HIS A 48 2.83 -11.99 2.68
CA HIS A 48 3.61 -13.19 2.37
C HIS A 48 5.00 -13.21 3.02
N LEU A 49 5.56 -12.06 3.39
CA LEU A 49 6.87 -11.90 4.07
C LEU A 49 6.73 -11.78 5.59
N GLU A 50 5.50 -11.69 6.11
CA GLU A 50 5.24 -11.41 7.52
C GLU A 50 5.76 -12.53 8.43
N GLN A 51 5.61 -13.80 8.00
CA GLN A 51 6.08 -14.95 8.80
C GLN A 51 7.61 -14.99 8.95
N GLU A 52 8.35 -14.78 7.87
CA GLU A 52 9.82 -14.68 7.93
C GLU A 52 10.26 -13.49 8.78
N SER A 53 9.57 -12.35 8.60
CA SER A 53 9.85 -11.12 9.34
C SER A 53 9.64 -11.28 10.85
N VAL A 54 8.59 -11.98 11.29
CA VAL A 54 8.28 -12.18 12.71
C VAL A 54 9.36 -13.01 13.41
N SER A 55 9.93 -14.01 12.72
CA SER A 55 10.97 -14.88 13.28
C SER A 55 12.26 -14.14 13.66
N GLN A 56 12.56 -13.01 13.01
CA GLN A 56 13.78 -12.22 13.21
C GLN A 56 13.57 -11.01 14.15
N ARG A 57 12.36 -10.84 14.71
CA ARG A 57 11.95 -9.66 15.49
C ARG A 57 11.87 -9.95 16.98
N SER A 58 12.19 -8.95 17.81
CA SER A 58 11.89 -9.04 19.23
C SER A 58 10.39 -9.19 19.47
N ALA A 59 10.01 -9.96 20.49
CA ALA A 59 8.61 -10.20 20.83
C ALA A 59 7.82 -8.89 21.05
N PHE A 60 8.47 -7.87 21.63
CA PHE A 60 7.87 -6.55 21.84
C PHE A 60 7.52 -5.85 20.51
N ARG A 61 8.43 -5.85 19.53
CA ARG A 61 8.17 -5.26 18.21
C ARG A 61 7.03 -5.96 17.49
N THR A 62 6.96 -7.28 17.62
CA THR A 62 5.89 -8.10 17.05
C THR A 62 4.54 -7.81 17.72
N LEU A 63 4.50 -7.69 19.04
CA LEU A 63 3.29 -7.33 19.78
C LEU A 63 2.73 -5.97 19.33
N LEU A 64 3.59 -4.94 19.28
CA LEU A 64 3.18 -3.60 18.85
C LEU A 64 2.59 -3.59 17.44
N MET A 65 3.18 -4.35 16.52
CA MET A 65 2.66 -4.50 15.16
C MET A 65 1.26 -5.13 15.16
N TYR A 66 1.03 -6.21 15.92
CA TYR A 66 -0.27 -6.86 15.97
C TYR A 66 -1.35 -5.99 16.63
N VAL A 67 -1.02 -5.28 17.71
CA VAL A 67 -1.94 -4.34 18.37
C VAL A 67 -2.35 -3.25 17.39
N PHE A 68 -1.39 -2.65 16.69
CA PHE A 68 -1.69 -1.62 15.70
C PHE A 68 -2.52 -2.16 14.52
N HIS A 69 -2.21 -3.36 14.01
CA HIS A 69 -3.03 -4.01 12.99
C HIS A 69 -4.46 -4.25 13.48
N PHE A 70 -4.64 -4.63 14.73
CA PHE A 70 -5.97 -4.83 15.33
C PHE A 70 -6.75 -3.51 15.44
N GLU A 71 -6.12 -2.43 15.89
CA GLU A 71 -6.75 -1.10 15.96
C GLU A 71 -7.19 -0.60 14.59
N VAL A 72 -6.30 -0.66 13.58
CA VAL A 72 -6.64 -0.23 12.21
C VAL A 72 -7.75 -1.11 11.63
N TRP A 73 -7.71 -2.41 11.87
CA TRP A 73 -8.77 -3.32 11.44
C TRP A 73 -10.11 -3.00 12.12
N LEU A 74 -10.10 -2.67 13.41
CA LEU A 74 -11.31 -2.38 14.19
C LEU A 74 -11.95 -1.06 13.79
N PHE A 75 -11.15 0.00 13.60
CA PHE A 75 -11.66 1.38 13.45
C PHE A 75 -11.61 1.93 12.03
N ALA A 76 -10.77 1.43 11.13
CA ALA A 76 -10.56 2.03 9.81
C ALA A 76 -11.06 1.15 8.66
N VAL A 77 -10.47 -0.04 8.47
CA VAL A 77 -10.81 -0.87 7.30
C VAL A 77 -10.70 -2.37 7.60
N LYS A 78 -11.84 -3.08 7.51
CA LYS A 78 -11.93 -4.52 7.79
C LYS A 78 -11.57 -5.42 6.60
N SER A 79 -11.69 -4.90 5.38
CA SER A 79 -11.50 -5.66 4.14
C SER A 79 -10.05 -5.71 3.65
N ILE A 80 -9.20 -4.77 4.07
CA ILE A 80 -7.81 -4.66 3.63
C ILE A 80 -6.91 -5.31 4.68
N ARG A 81 -6.17 -6.35 4.25
CA ARG A 81 -5.33 -7.18 5.12
C ARG A 81 -3.94 -6.59 5.42
N ASP A 82 -3.47 -5.68 4.59
CA ASP A 82 -2.17 -5.02 4.71
C ASP A 82 -2.36 -3.54 4.40
N THR A 83 -2.63 -2.75 5.44
CA THR A 83 -2.90 -1.31 5.32
C THR A 83 -1.61 -0.48 5.33
N GLN A 84 -0.48 -1.10 5.72
CA GLN A 84 0.79 -0.43 6.02
C GLN A 84 1.81 -0.53 4.90
N CYS A 85 1.51 -1.25 3.81
CA CYS A 85 2.38 -1.34 2.66
C CYS A 85 2.57 0.01 1.97
N GLY A 86 3.81 0.50 1.87
CA GLY A 86 4.18 1.71 1.13
C GLY A 86 4.29 1.52 -0.38
N PHE A 87 3.90 0.37 -0.92
CA PHE A 87 3.87 0.12 -2.37
C PHE A 87 2.45 0.22 -2.89
N LYS A 88 2.10 1.35 -3.54
CA LYS A 88 0.72 1.64 -3.96
C LYS A 88 0.69 2.29 -5.34
N LEU A 89 -0.24 1.85 -6.19
CA LEU A 89 -0.48 2.42 -7.51
C LEU A 89 -1.82 3.16 -7.51
N PHE A 90 -1.81 4.43 -7.93
CA PHE A 90 -2.99 5.30 -7.94
C PHE A 90 -3.31 5.72 -9.38
N SER A 91 -4.59 5.80 -9.72
CA SER A 91 -5.00 6.66 -10.83
C SER A 91 -4.75 8.11 -10.45
N ARG A 92 -4.44 8.96 -11.44
CA ARG A 92 -4.24 10.40 -11.21
C ARG A 92 -5.40 11.05 -10.46
N GLN A 93 -6.63 10.67 -10.79
CA GLN A 93 -7.84 11.23 -10.16
C GLN A 93 -7.94 10.82 -8.69
N ALA A 94 -7.73 9.54 -8.37
CA ALA A 94 -7.69 9.06 -7.00
C ALA A 94 -6.58 9.75 -6.19
N ALA A 95 -5.39 9.88 -6.78
CA ALA A 95 -4.26 10.55 -6.14
C ALA A 95 -4.58 12.02 -5.80
N GLN A 96 -5.20 12.76 -6.72
CA GLN A 96 -5.58 14.16 -6.46
C GLN A 96 -6.61 14.28 -5.33
N LYS A 97 -7.60 13.39 -5.27
CA LYS A 97 -8.61 13.39 -4.20
C LYS A 97 -8.01 13.01 -2.85
N ILE A 98 -7.14 12.01 -2.79
CA ILE A 98 -6.57 11.50 -1.54
C ILE A 98 -5.50 12.46 -1.00
N PHE A 99 -4.53 12.84 -1.83
CA PHE A 99 -3.35 13.58 -1.37
C PHE A 99 -3.61 15.07 -1.13
N THR A 100 -4.73 15.63 -1.58
CA THR A 100 -5.13 17.00 -1.21
C THR A 100 -5.80 17.08 0.16
N GLN A 101 -6.30 15.96 0.69
CA GLN A 101 -6.89 15.88 2.02
C GLN A 101 -5.87 15.47 3.10
N MET A 102 -4.66 15.11 2.69
CA MET A 102 -3.56 14.83 3.62
C MET A 102 -2.87 16.15 3.98
N HIS A 103 -2.91 16.49 5.27
CA HIS A 103 -2.23 17.63 5.85
C HIS A 103 -0.72 17.40 5.99
#